data_AF-A0A495KQH1-F1
#
_entry.id   AF-A0A495KQH1-F1
#
_cell.length_a   1.000
_cell.length_b   1.000
_cell.length_c   1.000
_cell.angle_alpha   90.00
_cell.angle_beta   90.00
_cell.angle_gamma   90.00
#
_symmetry.space_group_name_H-M   'P 1'
#
loop_
_entity.id
_entity.type
_entity.pdbx_description
1 polymer ?
#
loop_
_entity_poly.entity_id
_entity_poly.type
_entity_poly.pdbx_seq_one_letter_code
_entity_poly.pdbx_strand_id
1 'polypeptide(L)'
;MKRIVLLALIAMLSVNTYSQKKKPVAKKPTTTAASGLAKVDNLVAEVKKGNFQVTINENGKEKDAMIVKAVDAGFKPTNCKLSSFTASGTKLYLLTWTEIVQIKTNKKTEDITNVYSVIYEITNKKQVFSNTQTTNHITEIVSLGGTAATETQEKIRRDGFEFILNPDGSVTQKSKKQENKLVYDATKMEFVTKK
;
A
#
# COMPACT_ATOMS: atom_id res chain seq x y z
N MET A 1 -61.76 10.12 54.05
CA MET A 1 -60.58 10.84 54.59
C MET A 1 -59.36 9.97 54.32
N LYS A 2 -58.74 10.06 53.14
CA LYS A 2 -57.64 11.00 52.85
C LYS A 2 -56.59 10.98 53.97
N ARG A 3 -55.70 9.97 53.97
CA ARG A 3 -54.29 10.01 54.45
C ARG A 3 -53.62 8.65 54.66
N ILE A 4 -54.29 7.50 54.46
CA ILE A 4 -53.65 6.18 54.67
C ILE A 4 -53.13 5.56 53.34
N VAL A 5 -53.47 6.13 52.19
CA VAL A 5 -52.95 5.69 50.88
C VAL A 5 -51.48 6.08 50.65
N LEU A 6 -50.89 6.90 51.54
CA LEU A 6 -49.55 7.48 51.34
C LEU A 6 -48.40 6.70 52.01
N LEU A 7 -48.68 5.63 52.79
CA LEU A 7 -47.62 4.84 53.44
C LEU A 7 -47.27 3.53 52.74
N ALA A 8 -48.07 3.07 51.77
CA ALA A 8 -47.78 1.83 51.03
C ALA A 8 -46.91 2.04 49.78
N LEU A 9 -46.63 3.30 49.38
CA LEU A 9 -45.85 3.61 48.17
C LEU A 9 -44.35 3.89 48.43
N ILE A 10 -43.90 3.93 49.69
CA ILE A 10 -42.52 4.33 50.04
C ILE A 10 -41.61 3.14 50.37
N ALA A 11 -42.15 1.92 50.45
CA ALA A 11 -41.40 0.71 50.80
C ALA A 11 -40.78 -0.06 49.61
N MET A 12 -40.85 0.45 48.37
CA MET A 12 -40.34 -0.24 47.17
C MET A 12 -39.12 0.42 46.50
N LEU A 13 -38.40 1.33 47.18
CA LEU A 13 -37.32 2.11 46.56
C LEU A 13 -35.91 1.86 47.11
N SER A 14 -35.66 0.74 47.78
CA SER A 14 -34.33 0.43 48.32
C SER A 14 -33.77 -0.89 47.78
N VAL A 15 -33.43 -0.92 46.48
CA VAL A 15 -32.31 -1.70 45.91
C VAL A 15 -32.01 -1.19 44.50
N ASN A 16 -31.43 0.01 44.39
CA ASN A 16 -30.66 0.37 43.20
C ASN A 16 -29.19 0.22 43.56
N THR A 17 -28.65 -0.94 43.19
CA THR A 17 -27.22 -1.20 43.17
C THR A 17 -26.54 -0.14 42.30
N TYR A 18 -25.75 0.73 42.92
CA TYR A 18 -24.71 1.48 42.22
C TYR A 18 -23.61 0.51 41.79
N SER A 19 -23.86 -0.27 40.74
CA SER A 19 -22.77 -0.74 39.89
C SER A 19 -22.52 0.37 38.90
N GLN A 20 -21.51 1.20 39.17
CA GLN A 20 -20.95 2.07 38.15
C GLN A 20 -20.70 1.17 36.93
N LYS A 21 -21.52 1.33 35.88
CA LYS A 21 -21.16 0.85 34.56
C LYS A 21 -19.84 1.55 34.27
N LYS A 22 -18.73 0.86 34.54
CA LYS A 22 -17.46 1.19 33.91
C LYS A 22 -17.82 1.26 32.44
N LYS A 23 -17.79 2.48 31.91
CA LYS A 23 -17.75 2.76 30.47
C LYS A 23 -16.93 1.61 29.89
N PRO A 24 -17.43 0.80 28.93
CA PRO A 24 -16.61 -0.27 28.40
C PRO A 24 -15.31 0.41 28.00
N VAL A 25 -14.26 0.11 28.77
CA VAL A 25 -12.90 0.44 28.39
C VAL A 25 -12.84 -0.20 27.03
N ALA A 26 -12.73 0.65 26.00
CA ALA A 26 -12.63 0.21 24.63
C ALA A 26 -11.73 -1.01 24.68
N LYS A 27 -12.27 -2.19 24.33
CA LYS A 27 -11.49 -3.41 24.29
C LYS A 27 -10.25 -3.00 23.50
N LYS A 28 -9.11 -2.93 24.19
CA LYS A 28 -7.82 -2.72 23.56
C LYS A 28 -7.83 -3.73 22.41
N PRO A 29 -7.68 -3.30 21.15
CA PRO A 29 -7.96 -4.16 20.01
C PRO A 29 -7.24 -5.47 20.28
N THR A 30 -8.03 -6.51 20.51
CA THR A 30 -7.56 -7.88 20.57
C THR A 30 -6.82 -8.04 19.26
N THR A 31 -5.50 -8.27 19.36
CA THR A 31 -4.55 -8.39 18.26
C THR A 31 -5.24 -8.95 17.03
N THR A 32 -5.67 -8.03 16.17
CA THR A 32 -6.40 -8.35 14.96
C THR A 32 -5.33 -8.88 14.02
N ALA A 33 -5.53 -10.08 13.47
CA ALA A 33 -4.64 -10.71 12.52
C ALA A 33 -4.02 -9.66 11.59
N ALA A 34 -2.68 -9.67 11.48
CA ALA A 34 -1.86 -8.70 10.76
C ALA A 34 -2.66 -8.04 9.62
N SER A 35 -3.13 -6.81 9.83
CA SER A 35 -3.86 -6.09 8.80
C SER A 35 -2.86 -5.87 7.66
N GLY A 36 -2.99 -6.63 6.58
CA GLY A 36 -2.10 -6.52 5.42
C GLY A 36 -1.90 -5.07 4.97
N LEU A 37 -0.78 -4.84 4.28
CA LEU A 37 -0.27 -3.53 3.88
C LEU A 37 -1.30 -2.69 3.10
N ALA A 38 -2.13 -3.34 2.29
CA ALA A 38 -3.28 -2.72 1.62
C ALA A 38 -4.37 -3.76 1.36
N LYS A 39 -5.63 -3.33 1.24
CA LYS A 39 -6.78 -4.21 0.98
C LYS A 39 -7.75 -3.56 0.01
N VAL A 40 -8.34 -4.37 -0.87
CA VAL A 40 -9.47 -3.99 -1.72
C VAL A 40 -10.29 -5.23 -2.05
N ASP A 41 -11.61 -5.13 -2.05
CA ASP A 41 -12.49 -6.28 -2.28
C ASP A 41 -12.10 -7.48 -1.38
N ASN A 42 -11.83 -8.63 -1.97
CA ASN A 42 -11.36 -9.84 -1.28
C ASN A 42 -9.82 -10.00 -1.29
N LEU A 43 -9.09 -8.99 -1.74
CA LEU A 43 -7.63 -9.01 -1.90
C LEU A 43 -6.92 -8.30 -0.75
N VAL A 44 -5.77 -8.86 -0.37
CA VAL A 44 -4.89 -8.29 0.65
C VAL A 44 -3.45 -8.32 0.13
N ALA A 45 -2.83 -7.16 -0.03
CA ALA A 45 -1.39 -7.07 -0.24
C ALA A 45 -0.69 -7.21 1.11
N GLU A 46 0.19 -8.19 1.29
CA GLU A 46 0.85 -8.46 2.56
C GLU A 46 2.21 -9.14 2.39
N VAL A 47 3.01 -9.10 3.47
CA VAL A 47 4.23 -9.90 3.57
C VAL A 47 3.92 -11.15 4.36
N LYS A 48 4.10 -12.31 3.74
CA LYS A 48 3.74 -13.60 4.33
C LYS A 48 4.68 -14.69 3.84
N LYS A 49 5.19 -15.51 4.77
CA LYS A 49 6.09 -16.64 4.48
C LYS A 49 7.29 -16.26 3.58
N GLY A 50 7.89 -15.08 3.82
CA GLY A 50 9.04 -14.60 3.04
C GLY A 50 8.71 -14.05 1.66
N ASN A 51 7.43 -13.82 1.34
CA ASN A 51 6.99 -13.24 0.08
C ASN A 51 6.21 -11.95 0.34
N PHE A 52 6.41 -10.96 -0.53
CA PHE A 52 5.41 -9.92 -0.75
C PHE A 52 4.42 -10.46 -1.78
N GLN A 53 3.15 -10.54 -1.40
CA GLN A 53 2.11 -11.23 -2.18
C GLN A 53 0.77 -10.49 -2.13
N VAL A 54 -0.09 -10.77 -3.09
CA VAL A 54 -1.51 -10.44 -3.06
C VAL A 54 -2.30 -11.70 -2.72
N THR A 55 -2.80 -11.78 -1.49
CA THR A 55 -3.64 -12.88 -1.00
C THR A 55 -5.08 -12.68 -1.44
N ILE A 56 -5.68 -13.74 -1.98
CA ILE A 56 -7.08 -13.80 -2.41
C ILE A 56 -7.88 -14.54 -1.34
N ASN A 57 -8.87 -13.88 -0.76
CA ASN A 57 -9.76 -14.48 0.23
C ASN A 57 -11.11 -14.86 -0.38
N GLU A 58 -11.72 -15.91 0.13
CA GLU A 58 -13.09 -16.32 -0.20
C GLU A 58 -13.78 -16.78 1.09
N ASN A 59 -14.98 -16.26 1.36
CA ASN A 59 -15.72 -16.56 2.59
C ASN A 59 -14.91 -16.34 3.89
N GLY A 60 -14.05 -15.31 3.89
CA GLY A 60 -13.20 -14.96 5.03
C GLY A 60 -12.00 -15.88 5.26
N LYS A 61 -11.70 -16.79 4.34
CA LYS A 61 -10.53 -17.66 4.37
C LYS A 61 -9.63 -17.40 3.18
N GLU A 62 -8.32 -17.57 3.37
CA GLU A 62 -7.36 -17.56 2.28
C GLU A 62 -7.67 -18.70 1.31
N LYS A 63 -7.93 -18.33 0.06
CA LYS A 63 -8.19 -19.26 -1.05
C LYS A 63 -6.91 -19.47 -1.84
N ASP A 64 -6.16 -18.39 -2.10
CA ASP A 64 -4.98 -18.40 -2.95
C ASP A 64 -4.10 -17.15 -2.76
N ALA A 65 -2.96 -17.07 -3.42
CA ALA A 65 -2.11 -15.89 -3.45
C ALA A 65 -1.32 -15.74 -4.77
N MET A 66 -1.08 -14.50 -5.16
CA MET A 66 -0.16 -14.14 -6.24
C MET A 66 1.13 -13.57 -5.64
N ILE A 67 2.25 -14.26 -5.84
CA ILE A 67 3.55 -13.79 -5.34
C ILE A 67 4.03 -12.63 -6.22
N VAL A 68 4.28 -11.48 -5.59
CA VAL A 68 4.87 -10.30 -6.24
C VAL A 68 6.39 -10.47 -6.34
N LYS A 69 7.03 -10.78 -5.19
CA LYS A 69 8.46 -11.08 -5.09
C LYS A 69 8.77 -11.77 -3.76
N ALA A 70 9.88 -12.50 -3.72
CA ALA A 70 10.49 -12.92 -2.46
C ALA A 70 11.08 -11.70 -1.73
N VAL A 71 11.04 -11.72 -0.40
CA VAL A 71 11.48 -10.63 0.46
C VAL A 71 12.14 -11.14 1.74
N ASP A 72 13.10 -10.38 2.25
CA ASP A 72 13.74 -10.63 3.54
C ASP A 72 12.99 -9.93 4.69
N ALA A 73 13.48 -10.12 5.92
CA ALA A 73 12.92 -9.49 7.12
C ALA A 73 13.09 -7.95 7.16
N GLY A 74 14.00 -7.40 6.36
CA GLY A 74 14.25 -5.96 6.22
C GLY A 74 13.32 -5.27 5.21
N PHE A 75 12.54 -6.03 4.43
CA PHE A 75 11.59 -5.48 3.48
C PHE A 75 10.48 -4.69 4.17
N LYS A 76 10.53 -3.37 3.99
CA LYS A 76 9.58 -2.41 4.56
C LYS A 76 9.07 -1.47 3.47
N PRO A 77 8.15 -1.93 2.61
CA PRO A 77 7.58 -1.08 1.58
C PRO A 77 6.77 0.03 2.25
N THR A 78 6.84 1.22 1.66
CA THR A 78 6.02 2.36 2.06
C THR A 78 5.01 2.67 0.96
N ASN A 79 4.00 3.49 1.27
CA ASN A 79 2.97 3.90 0.30
C ASN A 79 2.31 2.73 -0.43
N CYS A 80 2.16 1.58 0.23
CA CYS A 80 1.49 0.42 -0.34
C CYS A 80 0.00 0.74 -0.52
N LYS A 81 -0.49 0.66 -1.75
CA LYS A 81 -1.90 0.87 -2.10
C LYS A 81 -2.34 -0.22 -3.05
N LEU A 82 -3.55 -0.70 -2.83
CA LEU A 82 -4.21 -1.67 -3.70
C LEU A 82 -5.59 -1.09 -4.04
N SER A 83 -5.90 -1.02 -5.33
CA SER A 83 -7.14 -0.43 -5.83
C SER A 83 -7.68 -1.24 -7.00
N SER A 84 -8.99 -1.23 -7.19
CA SER A 84 -9.64 -1.83 -8.35
C SER A 84 -10.06 -0.75 -9.35
N PHE A 85 -10.06 -1.11 -10.63
CA PHE A 85 -10.52 -0.26 -11.72
C PHE A 85 -11.05 -1.12 -12.86
N THR A 86 -11.69 -0.50 -13.85
CA THR A 86 -12.19 -1.18 -15.04
C THR A 86 -11.49 -0.66 -16.28
N ALA A 87 -11.04 -1.56 -17.14
CA ALA A 87 -10.49 -1.25 -18.46
C ALA A 87 -11.06 -2.24 -19.48
N SER A 88 -11.59 -1.73 -20.59
CA SER A 88 -12.19 -2.57 -21.65
C SER A 88 -13.26 -3.56 -21.12
N GLY A 89 -14.02 -3.17 -20.10
CA GLY A 89 -15.03 -4.01 -19.45
C GLY A 89 -14.49 -5.04 -18.46
N THR A 90 -13.17 -5.19 -18.32
CA THR A 90 -12.53 -6.12 -17.38
C THR A 90 -12.17 -5.40 -16.08
N LYS A 91 -12.51 -6.00 -14.93
CA LYS A 91 -12.08 -5.51 -13.61
C LYS A 91 -10.63 -5.92 -13.37
N LEU A 92 -9.77 -4.93 -13.16
CA LEU A 92 -8.34 -5.08 -12.90
C LEU A 92 -7.97 -4.47 -11.55
N TYR A 93 -6.78 -4.80 -11.06
CA TYR A 93 -6.31 -4.36 -9.76
C TYR A 93 -4.91 -3.77 -9.88
N LEU A 94 -4.74 -2.54 -9.41
CA LEU A 94 -3.46 -1.84 -9.37
C LEU A 94 -2.88 -1.93 -7.96
N LEU A 95 -1.71 -2.56 -7.85
CA LEU A 95 -0.85 -2.54 -6.67
C LEU A 95 0.28 -1.54 -6.89
N THR A 96 0.45 -0.59 -5.98
CA THR A 96 1.59 0.33 -5.94
C THR A 96 2.30 0.27 -4.61
N TRP A 97 3.63 0.34 -4.60
CA TRP A 97 4.43 0.46 -3.38
C TRP A 97 5.74 1.18 -3.66
N THR A 98 6.38 1.66 -2.60
CA THR A 98 7.68 2.32 -2.65
C THR A 98 8.71 1.52 -1.87
N GLU A 99 9.87 1.28 -2.48
CA GLU A 99 11.05 0.73 -1.82
C GLU A 99 12.14 1.80 -1.77
N ILE A 100 12.83 1.92 -0.63
CA ILE A 100 13.98 2.81 -0.47
C ILE A 100 15.20 1.96 -0.17
N VAL A 101 16.25 2.12 -0.96
CA VAL A 101 17.56 1.51 -0.74
C VAL A 101 18.55 2.63 -0.47
N GLN A 102 19.20 2.58 0.69
CA GLN A 102 20.25 3.53 1.04
C GLN A 102 21.62 2.85 0.94
N ILE A 103 22.52 3.46 0.17
CA ILE A 103 23.92 3.05 0.06
C ILE A 103 24.76 4.18 0.66
N LYS A 104 25.52 3.88 1.72
CA LYS A 104 26.31 4.87 2.44
C LYS A 104 27.76 4.45 2.56
N THR A 105 28.64 5.38 2.22
CA THR A 105 30.09 5.32 2.44
C THR A 105 30.55 6.61 3.10
N ASN A 106 31.83 6.69 3.49
CA ASN A 106 32.38 7.90 4.10
C ASN A 106 32.37 9.12 3.17
N LYS A 107 32.35 8.91 1.84
CA LYS A 107 32.41 9.99 0.86
C LYS A 107 31.13 10.17 0.06
N LYS A 108 30.16 9.26 0.18
CA LYS A 108 28.99 9.22 -0.69
C LYS A 108 27.80 8.59 0.00
N THR A 109 26.64 9.22 -0.14
CA THR A 109 25.33 8.67 0.21
C THR A 109 24.46 8.64 -1.04
N GLU A 110 23.80 7.51 -1.29
CA GLU A 110 22.81 7.35 -2.34
C GLU A 110 21.50 6.84 -1.73
N ASP A 111 20.44 7.64 -1.87
CA ASP A 111 19.08 7.24 -1.53
C ASP A 111 18.32 6.91 -2.81
N ILE A 112 18.12 5.62 -3.07
CA ILE A 112 17.43 5.10 -4.25
C ILE A 112 15.98 4.81 -3.86
N THR A 113 15.07 5.64 -4.36
CA THR A 113 13.62 5.44 -4.22
C THR A 113 13.07 4.79 -5.48
N ASN A 114 12.48 3.60 -5.34
CA ASN A 114 11.78 2.90 -6.40
C ASN A 114 10.27 2.93 -6.13
N VAL A 115 9.49 3.42 -7.10
CA VAL A 115 8.03 3.36 -7.09
C VAL A 115 7.59 2.30 -8.09
N TYR A 116 6.93 1.27 -7.59
CA TYR A 116 6.40 0.17 -8.39
C TYR A 116 4.92 0.37 -8.63
N SER A 117 4.46 0.02 -9.83
CA SER A 117 3.05 -0.02 -10.21
C SER A 117 2.81 -1.27 -11.03
N VAL A 118 1.98 -2.17 -10.52
CA VAL A 118 1.72 -3.47 -11.13
C VAL A 118 0.22 -3.68 -11.23
N ILE A 119 -0.24 -4.11 -12.41
CA ILE A 119 -1.64 -4.37 -12.66
C ILE A 119 -1.86 -5.87 -12.81
N TYR A 120 -2.86 -6.38 -12.10
CA TYR A 120 -3.26 -7.77 -12.11
C TYR A 120 -4.68 -7.95 -12.67
N GLU A 121 -4.82 -9.01 -13.45
CA GLU A 121 -6.10 -9.64 -13.75
C GLU A 121 -6.20 -10.89 -12.86
N ILE A 122 -7.15 -10.89 -11.93
CA ILE A 122 -7.17 -11.85 -10.82
C ILE A 122 -7.79 -13.18 -11.24
N THR A 123 -8.74 -13.18 -12.17
CA THR A 123 -9.44 -14.40 -12.63
C THR A 123 -8.45 -15.43 -13.16
N ASN A 124 -7.52 -14.99 -14.00
CA ASN A 124 -6.46 -15.81 -14.59
C ASN A 124 -5.13 -15.70 -13.84
N LYS A 125 -5.10 -14.97 -12.71
CA LYS A 125 -3.90 -14.74 -11.88
C LYS A 125 -2.72 -14.21 -12.69
N LYS A 126 -2.99 -13.29 -13.61
CA LYS A 126 -2.00 -12.77 -14.56
C LYS A 126 -1.56 -11.37 -14.15
N GLN A 127 -0.26 -11.15 -14.12
CA GLN A 127 0.30 -9.80 -14.18
C GLN A 127 0.20 -9.29 -15.62
N VAL A 128 -0.61 -8.26 -15.85
CA VAL A 128 -0.88 -7.74 -17.20
C VAL A 128 -0.08 -6.48 -17.53
N PHE A 129 0.54 -5.86 -16.52
CA PHE A 129 1.41 -4.70 -16.69
C PHE A 129 2.31 -4.51 -15.47
N SER A 130 3.51 -3.95 -15.69
CA SER A 130 4.40 -3.49 -14.64
C SER A 130 5.15 -2.22 -15.05
N ASN A 131 5.41 -1.36 -14.07
CA ASN A 131 6.21 -0.17 -14.23
C ASN A 131 7.03 0.09 -12.96
N THR A 132 8.29 0.51 -13.14
CA THR A 132 9.16 0.97 -12.06
C THR A 132 9.70 2.35 -12.41
N GLN A 133 9.51 3.30 -11.50
CA GLN A 133 10.13 4.61 -11.56
C GLN A 133 11.22 4.68 -10.48
N THR A 134 12.44 5.04 -10.88
CA THR A 134 13.57 5.13 -9.95
C THR A 134 14.01 6.59 -9.82
N THR A 135 14.21 7.03 -8.59
CA THR A 135 14.87 8.28 -8.25
C THR A 135 16.09 7.96 -7.39
N ASN A 136 17.28 8.35 -7.85
CA ASN A 136 18.50 8.26 -7.06
C ASN A 136 18.94 9.66 -6.65
N HIS A 137 18.89 9.94 -5.36
CA HIS A 137 19.43 11.16 -4.76
C HIS A 137 20.83 10.86 -4.20
N ILE A 138 21.84 11.49 -4.81
CA ILE A 138 23.24 11.27 -4.51
C ILE A 138 23.83 12.52 -3.84
N THR A 139 24.46 12.34 -2.70
CA THR A 139 25.30 13.35 -2.04
C THR A 139 26.73 12.83 -1.97
N GLU A 140 27.70 13.58 -2.49
CA GLU A 140 29.10 13.15 -2.59
C GLU A 140 30.07 14.23 -2.12
N ILE A 141 31.11 13.83 -1.38
CA ILE A 141 32.23 14.68 -0.99
C ILE A 141 33.32 14.55 -2.06
N VAL A 142 33.58 15.63 -2.78
CA VAL A 142 34.55 15.70 -3.88
C VAL A 142 35.76 16.54 -3.44
N SER A 143 36.98 16.10 -3.79
CA SER A 143 38.19 16.89 -3.53
C SER A 143 38.38 17.93 -4.64
N LEU A 144 38.75 19.14 -4.24
CA LEU A 144 38.97 20.26 -5.18
C LEU A 144 40.36 20.25 -5.84
N GLY A 145 41.23 19.29 -5.45
CA GLY A 145 42.61 19.20 -5.94
C GLY A 145 43.56 20.23 -5.31
N GLY A 146 44.86 19.93 -5.35
CA GLY A 146 45.95 20.82 -4.91
C GLY A 146 46.04 21.10 -3.39
N THR A 147 45.00 20.81 -2.61
CA THR A 147 44.93 21.00 -1.15
C THR A 147 44.04 19.92 -0.50
N ALA A 148 43.88 19.97 0.83
CA ALA A 148 42.91 19.14 1.57
C ALA A 148 41.45 19.63 1.45
N ALA A 149 41.18 20.65 0.64
CA ALA A 149 39.85 21.20 0.46
C ALA A 149 38.91 20.21 -0.25
N THR A 150 37.68 20.14 0.26
CA THR A 150 36.59 19.34 -0.31
C THR A 150 35.34 20.18 -0.45
N GLU A 151 34.44 19.74 -1.31
CA GLU A 151 33.09 20.26 -1.41
C GLU A 151 32.06 19.12 -1.37
N THR A 152 30.82 19.44 -1.03
CA THR A 152 29.71 18.50 -1.13
C THR A 152 28.91 18.80 -2.38
N GLN A 153 28.76 17.82 -3.25
CA GLN A 153 27.94 17.89 -4.45
C GLN A 153 26.66 17.08 -4.28
N GLU A 154 25.55 17.59 -4.81
CA GLU A 154 24.26 16.91 -4.85
C GLU A 154 23.87 16.63 -6.30
N LYS A 155 23.38 15.42 -6.57
CA LYS A 155 22.89 15.02 -7.89
C LYS A 155 21.65 14.15 -7.77
N ILE A 156 20.59 14.53 -8.48
CA ILE A 156 19.37 13.72 -8.61
C ILE A 156 19.33 13.09 -10.00
N ARG A 157 19.21 11.77 -10.06
CA ARG A 157 18.97 10.99 -11.28
C ARG A 157 17.58 10.39 -11.23
N ARG A 158 16.89 10.38 -12.37
CA ARG A 158 15.56 9.80 -12.51
C ARG A 158 15.56 8.89 -13.72
N ASP A 159 15.13 7.65 -13.51
CA ASP A 159 15.10 6.59 -14.51
C ASP A 159 13.71 5.93 -14.53
N GLY A 160 13.39 5.29 -15.65
CA GLY A 160 12.07 4.71 -15.89
C GLY A 160 11.00 5.75 -16.25
N PHE A 161 9.74 5.35 -16.09
CA PHE A 161 8.58 6.18 -16.42
C PHE A 161 7.73 6.41 -15.18
N GLU A 162 7.24 7.64 -15.01
CA GLU A 162 6.13 7.93 -14.12
C GLU A 162 4.87 7.21 -14.64
N PHE A 163 4.18 6.51 -13.74
CA PHE A 163 2.96 5.79 -14.04
C PHE A 163 1.74 6.65 -13.71
N ILE A 164 0.80 6.73 -14.64
CA ILE A 164 -0.50 7.38 -14.46
C ILE A 164 -1.59 6.42 -14.92
N LEU A 165 -2.51 6.09 -14.01
CA LEU A 165 -3.76 5.40 -14.34
C LEU A 165 -4.82 6.44 -14.68
N ASN A 166 -5.32 6.42 -15.91
CA ASN A 166 -6.36 7.34 -16.36
C ASN A 166 -7.75 6.85 -15.93
N PRO A 167 -8.75 7.76 -15.84
CA PRO A 167 -10.13 7.39 -15.45
C PRO A 167 -10.79 6.37 -16.39
N ASP A 168 -10.38 6.29 -17.65
CA ASP A 168 -10.87 5.32 -18.63
C ASP A 168 -10.20 3.93 -18.52
N GLY A 169 -9.30 3.75 -17.55
CA GLY A 169 -8.54 2.52 -17.34
C GLY A 169 -7.32 2.37 -18.24
N SER A 170 -7.02 3.35 -19.10
CA SER A 170 -5.75 3.40 -19.85
C SER A 170 -4.58 3.79 -18.94
N VAL A 171 -3.37 3.43 -19.36
CA VAL A 171 -2.13 3.74 -18.63
C VAL A 171 -1.31 4.73 -19.45
N THR A 172 -0.80 5.76 -18.78
CA THR A 172 0.21 6.65 -19.35
C THR A 172 1.53 6.44 -18.62
N GLN A 173 2.60 6.23 -19.39
CA GLN A 173 3.97 6.19 -18.91
C GLN A 173 4.69 7.45 -19.39
N LYS A 174 5.17 8.28 -18.46
CA LYS A 174 5.78 9.56 -18.78
C LYS A 174 7.22 9.65 -18.30
N SER A 175 8.10 10.10 -19.19
CA SER A 175 9.46 10.52 -18.85
C SER A 175 9.69 11.94 -19.37
N LYS A 176 10.89 12.49 -19.15
CA LYS A 176 11.24 13.81 -19.70
C LYS A 176 11.24 13.87 -21.23
N LYS A 177 11.41 12.75 -21.92
CA LYS A 177 11.62 12.70 -23.38
C LYS A 177 10.52 11.96 -24.13
N GLN A 178 9.67 11.21 -23.42
CA GLN A 178 8.73 10.29 -24.04
C GLN A 178 7.48 10.15 -23.18
N GLU A 179 6.34 10.07 -23.85
CA GLU A 179 5.05 9.72 -23.26
C GLU A 179 4.45 8.55 -24.05
N ASN A 180 4.13 7.45 -23.36
CA ASN A 180 3.47 6.29 -23.96
C ASN A 180 2.05 6.19 -23.40
N LYS A 181 1.08 5.94 -24.28
CA LYS A 181 -0.31 5.68 -23.92
C LYS A 181 -0.66 4.24 -24.26
N LEU A 182 -1.08 3.49 -23.24
CA LEU A 182 -1.36 2.08 -23.32
C LEU A 182 -2.83 1.82 -22.97
N VAL A 183 -3.46 0.93 -23.73
CA VAL A 183 -4.84 0.49 -23.50
C VAL A 183 -4.82 -1.01 -23.22
N TYR A 184 -5.70 -1.46 -22.34
CA TYR A 184 -5.84 -2.87 -22.04
C TYR A 184 -6.54 -3.62 -23.18
N ASP A 185 -5.86 -4.62 -23.75
CA ASP A 185 -6.42 -5.58 -24.69
C ASP A 185 -6.88 -6.81 -23.88
N ALA A 186 -8.21 -6.96 -23.73
CA ALA A 186 -8.80 -8.04 -22.94
C ALA A 186 -8.59 -9.43 -23.58
N THR A 187 -8.44 -9.51 -24.90
CA THR A 187 -8.19 -10.77 -25.62
C THR A 187 -6.77 -11.27 -25.37
N LYS A 188 -5.79 -10.36 -25.38
CA LYS A 188 -4.38 -10.68 -25.11
C LYS A 188 -4.03 -10.67 -23.62
N MET A 189 -4.89 -10.06 -22.80
CA MET A 189 -4.67 -9.79 -21.39
C MET A 189 -3.36 -9.05 -21.15
N GLU A 190 -3.16 -7.93 -21.85
CA GLU A 190 -1.95 -7.10 -21.76
C GLU A 190 -2.28 -5.64 -22.08
N PHE A 191 -1.43 -4.74 -21.62
CA PHE A 191 -1.49 -3.34 -22.03
C PHE A 191 -0.68 -3.14 -23.31
N VAL A 192 -1.34 -2.69 -24.37
CA VAL A 192 -0.72 -2.44 -25.69
C VAL A 192 -0.70 -0.96 -26.01
N THR A 193 0.28 -0.52 -26.79
CA THR A 193 0.32 0.86 -27.31
C THR A 193 -0.96 1.15 -28.10
N LYS A 194 -1.62 2.25 -27.75
CA LYS A 194 -2.78 2.75 -28.48
C LYS A 194 -2.32 3.09 -29.91
N LYS A 195 -2.82 2.34 -30.90
CA LYS A 195 -2.65 2.68 -32.32
C LYS A 195 -3.45 3.93 -32.67
#